data_AF-A0A3M1VJQ5-F1
#
_entry.id   AF-A0A3M1VJQ5-F1
#
_cell.length_a   1.000
_cell.length_b   1.000
_cell.length_c   1.000
_cell.angle_alpha   90.00
_cell.angle_beta   90.00
_cell.angle_gamma   90.00
#
_symmetry.space_group_name_H-M   'P 1'
#
loop_
_entity.id
_entity.type
_entity.pdbx_description
1 polymer ?
#
loop_
_entity_poly.entity_id
_entity_poly.type
_entity_poly.pdbx_seq_one_letter_code
_entity_poly.pdbx_strand_id
1 'polypeptide(L)' 'MNSLYADRIALIDTENAFKVGPLIVGLEKEGHEVIKLNLGEPDFNIPDFIKEE' A
#
# COMPACT_ATOMS: atom_id res chain seq x y z
N MET A 1 -30.93 -1.49 16.51
CA MET A 1 -30.20 -0.61 15.58
C MET A 1 -29.39 -1.52 14.66
N ASN A 2 -29.75 -1.62 13.38
CA ASN A 2 -28.94 -2.32 12.38
C ASN A 2 -27.77 -1.39 12.01
N SER A 3 -26.58 -1.67 12.53
CA SER A 3 -25.35 -1.01 12.07
C SER A 3 -25.04 -1.45 10.63
N LEU A 4 -24.60 -0.50 9.79
CA LEU A 4 -24.13 -0.79 8.42
C LEU A 4 -22.87 -1.69 8.44
N TYR A 5 -22.12 -1.67 9.54
CA TYR A 5 -20.89 -2.44 9.73
C TYR A 5 -21.03 -3.43 10.87
N ALA A 6 -20.34 -4.57 10.75
CA ALA A 6 -20.22 -5.53 11.83
C ALA A 6 -19.31 -4.99 12.94
N ASP A 7 -19.65 -5.28 14.21
CA ASP A 7 -18.90 -4.77 15.38
C ASP A 7 -17.40 -5.11 15.33
N ARG A 8 -17.05 -6.28 14.78
CA ARG A 8 -15.64 -6.71 14.61
C ARG A 8 -14.79 -5.78 13.73
N ILE A 9 -15.40 -4.94 12.90
CA ILE A 9 -14.66 -3.96 12.09
C ILE A 9 -13.94 -2.96 12.99
N ALA A 10 -14.50 -2.63 14.16
CA ALA A 10 -13.85 -1.75 15.14
C ALA A 10 -12.61 -2.37 15.80
N LEU A 11 -12.35 -3.67 15.58
CA LEU A 11 -11.15 -4.35 16.08
C LEU A 11 -9.97 -4.25 15.09
N ILE A 12 -10.21 -3.77 13.87
CA ILE A 12 -9.17 -3.52 12.88
C ILE A 12 -8.67 -2.09 13.10
N ASP A 13 -7.44 -1.95 13.60
CA ASP A 13 -6.79 -0.65 13.75
C ASP A 13 -6.35 -0.09 12.38
N THR A 14 -5.88 1.16 12.37
CA THR A 14 -5.33 1.79 11.18
C THR A 14 -4.03 1.13 10.75
N GLU A 15 -3.91 0.83 9.46
CA GLU A 15 -2.67 0.29 8.89
C GLU A 15 -1.60 1.39 8.80
N ASN A 16 -0.45 1.16 9.44
CA ASN A 16 0.67 2.10 9.45
C ASN A 16 1.48 2.05 8.15
N ALA A 17 1.55 0.89 7.50
CA ALA A 17 2.30 0.70 6.26
C ALA A 17 1.81 1.61 5.13
N PHE A 18 0.51 1.91 5.07
CA PHE A 18 -0.05 2.80 4.04
C PHE A 18 0.14 4.28 4.32
N LYS A 19 0.51 4.68 5.55
CA LYS A 19 0.66 6.10 5.93
C LYS A 19 1.84 6.78 5.24
N VAL A 20 2.83 6.02 4.79
CA VAL A 20 4.03 6.56 4.11
C VAL A 20 3.74 6.99 2.66
N GLY A 21 2.72 6.42 2.01
CA GLY A 21 2.38 6.72 0.61
C GLY A 21 2.12 8.21 0.34
N PRO A 22 1.21 8.86 1.09
CA PRO A 22 0.98 10.30 0.95
C PRO A 22 2.22 11.17 1.19
N LEU A 23 3.12 10.77 2.10
CA LEU A 23 4.36 11.49 2.39
C LEU A 23 5.34 11.41 1.22
N ILE A 24 5.52 10.21 0.65
CA ILE A 24 6.32 9.99 -0.57
C ILE A 24 5.82 10.89 -1.70
N VAL A 25 4.51 10.89 -1.96
CA VAL A 25 3.90 11.72 -3.02
C VAL A 25 4.13 13.22 -2.77
N GLY A 26 4.10 13.66 -1.52
CA GLY A 26 4.39 15.05 -1.15
C GLY A 26 5.82 15.45 -1.50
N LEU A 27 6.79 14.66 -1.07
CA LEU A 27 8.21 14.91 -1.33
C LEU A 27 8.55 14.86 -2.84
N GLU A 28 7.98 13.90 -3.57
CA GLU A 28 8.15 13.81 -5.03
C GLU A 28 7.59 15.05 -5.74
N LYS A 29 6.47 15.62 -5.28
CA LYS A 29 5.89 16.86 -5.83
C LYS A 29 6.72 18.10 -5.56
N GLU A 30 7.47 18.12 -4.46
CA GLU A 30 8.42 19.18 -4.12
C GLU A 30 9.73 19.07 -4.93
N GLY A 31 9.91 18.01 -5.71
CA GLY A 31 11.08 17.77 -6.55
C GLY A 31 12.21 17.02 -5.83
N HIS A 32 11.94 16.43 -4.67
CA HIS A 32 12.91 15.60 -3.97
C HIS A 32 13.05 14.22 -4.61
N GLU A 33 14.27 13.72 -4.69
CA GLU A 33 14.53 12.31 -4.99
C GLU A 33 14.19 11.45 -3.77
N VAL A 34 13.30 10.48 -3.94
CA VAL A 34 12.83 9.60 -2.86
C VAL A 34 13.19 8.16 -3.18
N ILE A 35 14.06 7.56 -2.37
CA ILE A 35 14.40 6.14 -2.47
C ILE A 35 13.39 5.32 -1.65
N LYS A 36 12.61 4.47 -2.32
CA LYS A 36 11.53 3.68 -1.71
C LYS A 36 12.06 2.32 -1.27
N LEU A 37 12.19 2.12 0.04
CA LEU A 37 12.58 0.84 0.65
C LEU A 37 11.40 0.16 1.38
N ASN A 38 10.18 0.58 1.08
CA ASN A 38 8.94 0.14 1.72
C ASN A 38 8.13 -0.85 0.85
N LEU A 39 8.66 -1.29 -0.30
CA LEU A 39 8.02 -2.25 -1.19
C LEU A 39 7.96 -3.63 -0.51
N GLY A 40 6.74 -4.17 -0.38
CA GLY A 40 6.50 -5.52 0.12
C GLY A 40 6.44 -6.58 -0.99
N GLU A 41 6.60 -6.16 -2.24
CA GLU A 41 6.58 -7.02 -3.43
C GLU A 41 7.94 -7.01 -4.14
N PRO A 42 8.25 -8.06 -4.92
CA PRO A 42 9.46 -8.06 -5.74
C PRO A 42 9.44 -6.94 -6.80
N ASP A 43 10.61 -6.43 -7.15
CA ASP A 43 10.82 -5.39 -8.16
C ASP A 43 10.88 -5.92 -9.60
N PHE A 44 10.51 -7.18 -9.81
CA PHE A 44 10.50 -7.83 -11.11
C PHE A 44 9.10 -8.32 -11.49
N ASN A 45 8.85 -8.36 -12.80
CA ASN A 45 7.59 -8.86 -13.33
C ASN A 45 7.45 -10.37 -13.16
N ILE A 46 6.20 -10.84 -13.14
CA ILE A 46 5.89 -12.26 -13.27
C ILE A 46 6.56 -12.83 -14.53
N PRO A 47 7.24 -13.99 -14.45
CA PRO A 47 7.84 -14.66 -15.60
C PRO A 47 6.84 -14.95 -16.73
N ASP A 48 7.28 -14.84 -17.99
CA ASP A 48 6.38 -14.94 -19.15
C ASP A 48 5.67 -16.30 -19.26
N PHE A 49 6.36 -17.40 -18.91
CA PHE A 49 5.77 -18.75 -18.96
C PHE A 49 4.61 -18.95 -17.96
N ILE A 50 4.49 -18.11 -16.93
CA ILE A 50 3.37 -18.15 -15.98
C ILE A 50 2.17 -17.39 -16.53
N LYS A 51 2.37 -16.41 -17.44
CA LYS A 51 1.28 -15.61 -18.01
C LYS A 51 0.45 -16.36 -19.05
N GLU A 52 0.93 -17.51 -19.52
CA GLU A 52 0.32 -18.30 -20.60
C GLU A 52 -0.62 -19.40 -20.09
N GLU A 53 -0.80 -19.55 -18.77
CA GLU A 53 -1.83 -20.42 -18.13
C GLU A 53 -3.19 -19.71 -18.01
#